data_AF-A0A7Y6B7N0-F1
#
_entry.id   AF-A0A7Y6B7N0-F1
#
_cell.length_a   1.000
_cell.length_b   1.000
_cell.length_c   1.000
_cell.angle_alpha   90.00
_cell.angle_beta   90.00
_cell.angle_gamma   90.00
#
_symmetry.space_group_name_H-M   'P 1'
#
loop_
_entity.id
_entity.type
_entity.pdbx_description
1 polymer ?
#
loop_
_entity_poly.entity_id
_entity_poly.type
_entity_poly.pdbx_seq_one_letter_code
_entity_poly.pdbx_strand_id
1 'polypeptide(L)'
;MAPTSPATAASAIAGTVSTDTRRLSNGANLDKAGTQFEAIFTGMMLKAMRQTKLSDTMFDSKALDTFRDMQDQQVAQTMATQAPLGIGKAVTAFLAKSQPAVNQT
;
A
#
# COMPACT_ATOMS: atom_id res chain seq x y z
N MET A 1 37.06 23.65 -19.10
CA MET A 1 36.53 23.03 -17.87
C MET A 1 35.07 23.41 -17.72
N ALA A 2 34.16 22.44 -17.86
CA ALA A 2 32.79 22.55 -17.37
C ALA A 2 32.77 22.25 -15.87
N PRO A 3 31.71 22.65 -15.15
CA PRO A 3 30.73 21.63 -14.81
C PRO A 3 29.32 21.99 -15.31
N THR A 4 28.82 21.15 -16.20
CA THR A 4 27.39 21.00 -16.49
C THR A 4 26.73 20.38 -15.27
N SER A 5 25.82 21.12 -14.64
CA SER A 5 25.05 20.63 -13.50
C SER A 5 24.11 19.49 -13.93
N PRO A 6 24.03 18.38 -13.18
CA PRO A 6 23.16 17.26 -13.50
C PRO A 6 21.72 17.52 -13.04
N ALA A 7 20.79 17.33 -13.98
CA ALA A 7 19.48 16.71 -13.81
C ALA A 7 18.65 17.05 -12.54
N THR A 8 17.77 18.06 -12.68
CA THR A 8 16.48 18.07 -11.96
C THR A 8 15.55 17.04 -12.61
N ALA A 9 15.76 15.76 -12.32
CA ALA A 9 14.86 14.67 -12.70
C ALA A 9 14.25 14.05 -11.44
N ALA A 10 13.50 14.83 -10.68
CA ALA A 10 12.76 14.35 -9.50
C ALA A 10 11.29 14.78 -9.49
N SER A 11 10.72 15.10 -10.65
CA SER A 11 9.31 15.47 -10.79
C SER A 11 8.62 14.58 -11.82
N ALA A 12 8.46 13.29 -11.49
CA ALA A 12 7.69 12.37 -12.33
C ALA A 12 6.75 11.43 -11.57
N ILE A 13 6.74 11.45 -10.23
CA ILE A 13 5.85 10.60 -9.42
C ILE A 13 4.71 11.38 -8.74
N ALA A 14 4.66 12.70 -8.90
CA ALA A 14 3.64 13.55 -8.25
C ALA A 14 2.33 13.70 -9.05
N GLY A 15 2.25 13.11 -10.26
CA GLY A 15 1.20 13.45 -11.25
C GLY A 15 -0.12 12.67 -11.19
N THR A 16 -0.27 11.65 -10.33
CA THR A 16 -1.46 10.79 -10.35
C THR A 16 -2.13 10.57 -8.99
N VAL A 17 -1.63 11.16 -7.91
CA VAL A 17 -2.41 11.26 -6.67
C VAL A 17 -3.37 12.44 -6.84
N SER A 18 -4.62 12.15 -7.20
CA SER A 18 -5.66 13.18 -7.20
C SER A 18 -5.81 13.72 -5.77
N THR A 19 -5.47 14.99 -5.56
CA THR A 19 -5.68 15.70 -4.29
C THR A 19 -7.15 16.02 -4.02
N ASP A 20 -8.06 15.60 -4.91
CA ASP A 20 -9.50 15.66 -4.73
C ASP A 20 -9.93 14.68 -3.63
N THR A 21 -9.74 15.13 -2.40
CA THR A 21 -10.07 14.39 -1.18
C THR A 21 -11.58 14.37 -0.94
N ARG A 22 -12.36 15.04 -1.81
CA ARG A 22 -13.82 15.11 -1.70
C ARG A 22 -14.48 13.73 -1.84
N ARG A 23 -13.88 12.84 -2.64
CA ARG A 23 -14.32 11.44 -2.78
C ARG A 23 -14.11 10.62 -1.50
N LEU A 24 -13.16 11.04 -0.67
CA LEU A 24 -12.85 10.48 0.64
C LEU A 24 -13.70 11.11 1.77
N SER A 25 -14.50 12.15 1.51
CA SER A 25 -15.36 12.77 2.55
C SER A 25 -16.49 11.84 3.03
N ASN A 26 -16.78 10.77 2.29
CA ASN A 26 -17.71 9.74 2.73
C ASN A 26 -16.96 8.72 3.58
N GLY A 27 -17.31 8.59 4.87
CA GLY A 27 -16.69 7.63 5.79
C GLY A 27 -16.69 6.19 5.28
N ALA A 28 -17.69 5.80 4.49
CA ALA A 28 -17.74 4.47 3.86
C ALA A 28 -16.67 4.27 2.76
N ASN A 29 -16.25 5.35 2.07
CA ASN A 29 -15.17 5.29 1.09
C ASN A 29 -13.80 5.25 1.78
N LEU A 30 -13.65 5.94 2.92
CA LEU A 30 -12.45 5.85 3.75
C LEU A 30 -12.24 4.43 4.26
N ASP A 31 -13.27 3.81 4.84
CA ASP A 31 -13.17 2.46 5.42
C ASP A 31 -12.77 1.41 4.36
N LYS A 32 -13.36 1.49 3.16
CA LYS A 32 -12.99 0.65 2.01
C LYS A 32 -11.54 0.89 1.56
N ALA A 33 -11.12 2.16 1.47
CA ALA A 33 -9.75 2.51 1.10
C ALA A 33 -8.75 2.02 2.16
N GLY A 34 -9.08 2.12 3.44
CA GLY A 34 -8.28 1.61 4.55
C GLY A 34 -8.11 0.10 4.49
N THR A 35 -9.19 -0.63 4.20
CA THR A 35 -9.15 -2.09 4.04
C THR A 35 -8.25 -2.51 2.86
N GLN A 36 -8.35 -1.82 1.72
CA GLN A 36 -7.49 -2.09 0.56
C GLN A 36 -6.02 -1.74 0.83
N PHE A 37 -5.76 -0.63 1.51
CA PHE A 37 -4.42 -0.25 1.95
C PHE A 37 -3.81 -1.31 2.86
N GLU A 38 -4.58 -1.80 3.83
CA GLU A 38 -4.13 -2.83 4.76
C GLU A 38 -3.84 -4.16 4.06
N ALA A 39 -4.62 -4.54 3.04
CA ALA A 39 -4.33 -5.72 2.22
C ALA A 39 -2.98 -5.60 1.50
N ILE A 40 -2.69 -4.45 0.88
CA ILE A 40 -1.41 -4.22 0.20
C ILE A 40 -0.26 -4.26 1.21
N PHE A 41 -0.41 -3.59 2.34
CA PHE A 41 0.61 -3.55 3.39
C PHE A 41 0.90 -4.93 3.98
N THR A 42 -0.15 -5.70 4.26
CA THR A 42 -0.03 -7.09 4.75
C THR A 42 0.67 -7.97 3.71
N GLY A 43 0.35 -7.81 2.43
CA GLY A 43 1.05 -8.50 1.34
C GLY A 43 2.54 -8.15 1.29
N MET A 44 2.90 -6.86 1.43
CA MET A 44 4.30 -6.42 1.50
C MET A 44 5.03 -7.01 2.72
N MET A 45 4.38 -7.05 3.88
CA MET A 45 4.93 -7.66 5.09
C MET A 45 5.19 -9.16 4.89
N LEU A 46 4.20 -9.91 4.39
CA LEU A 46 4.33 -11.34 4.12
C LEU A 46 5.47 -11.61 3.12
N LYS A 47 5.60 -10.77 2.09
CA LYS A 47 6.67 -10.85 1.10
C LYS A 47 8.03 -10.60 1.74
N ALA A 48 8.19 -9.54 2.55
CA ALA A 48 9.44 -9.21 3.23
C ALA A 48 9.87 -10.32 4.22
N MET A 49 8.93 -10.89 4.99
CA MET A 49 9.21 -12.01 5.88
C MET A 49 9.72 -13.24 5.11
N ARG A 50 9.17 -13.51 3.93
CA ARG A 50 9.56 -14.64 3.09
C ARG A 50 10.90 -14.42 2.40
N GLN A 51 11.19 -13.19 1.96
CA GLN A 51 12.50 -12.78 1.45
C GLN A 51 13.62 -12.89 2.49
N THR A 52 13.28 -12.88 3.78
CA THR A 52 14.24 -13.03 4.88
C THR A 52 14.62 -14.51 5.15
N LYS A 53 14.08 -15.47 4.39
CA LYS A 53 14.46 -16.90 4.52
C LYS A 53 15.86 -17.16 3.95
N LEU A 54 16.75 -17.66 4.81
CA LEU A 54 18.18 -17.92 4.54
C LEU A 54 18.45 -19.34 3.97
N SER A 55 17.63 -19.89 3.07
CA SER A 55 17.87 -21.26 2.60
C SER A 55 17.67 -21.49 1.10
N ASP A 56 18.80 -21.83 0.49
CA ASP A 56 19.06 -22.61 -0.72
C ASP A 56 18.12 -22.44 -1.93
N THR A 57 18.52 -21.49 -2.77
CA THR A 57 17.97 -21.04 -4.05
C THR A 57 18.05 -22.10 -5.18
N MET A 58 18.20 -23.38 -4.84
CA MET A 58 18.45 -24.46 -5.81
C MET A 58 17.16 -25.12 -6.36
N PHE A 59 16.02 -24.91 -5.72
CA PHE A 59 14.72 -25.45 -6.14
C PHE A 59 13.67 -24.39 -6.46
N ASP A 60 14.08 -23.12 -6.57
CA ASP A 60 13.15 -22.04 -6.88
C ASP A 60 12.90 -21.94 -8.38
N SER A 61 11.66 -21.61 -8.76
CA SER A 61 11.27 -21.51 -10.16
C SER A 61 10.32 -20.33 -10.33
N LYS A 62 10.48 -19.56 -11.41
CA LYS A 62 9.63 -18.39 -11.69
C LYS A 62 8.12 -18.71 -11.69
N ALA A 63 7.76 -19.93 -12.10
CA ALA A 63 6.37 -20.41 -12.06
C ALA A 63 5.88 -20.59 -10.61
N LEU A 64 6.72 -21.11 -9.73
CA LEU A 64 6.42 -21.28 -8.31
C LEU A 64 6.34 -19.92 -7.60
N ASP A 65 7.22 -18.97 -7.94
CA ASP A 65 7.16 -17.59 -7.44
C ASP A 65 5.85 -16.91 -7.81
N THR A 66 5.44 -17.02 -9.07
CA THR A 66 4.17 -16.42 -9.53
C THR A 66 2.98 -17.02 -8.78
N PHE A 67 2.97 -18.34 -8.59
CA PHE A 67 1.92 -19.01 -7.82
C PHE A 67 1.90 -18.57 -6.35
N ARG A 68 3.07 -18.44 -5.74
CA ARG A 68 3.23 -17.95 -4.37
C ARG A 68 2.79 -16.50 -4.22
N ASP A 69 3.14 -15.64 -5.17
CA ASP A 69 2.70 -14.25 -5.17
C ASP A 69 1.17 -14.15 -5.25
N MET A 70 0.51 -14.97 -6.08
CA MET A 70 -0.96 -15.04 -6.13
C MET A 70 -1.57 -15.56 -4.83
N GLN A 71 -0.96 -16.59 -4.22
CA GLN A 71 -1.39 -17.10 -2.91
C GLN A 71 -1.28 -16.01 -1.85
N ASP A 72 -0.19 -15.26 -1.83
CA ASP A 72 0.05 -14.20 -0.85
C ASP A 72 -0.92 -13.04 -1.03
N GLN A 73 -1.27 -12.69 -2.27
CA GLN A 73 -2.33 -11.73 -2.56
C GLN A 73 -3.68 -12.17 -1.98
N GLN A 74 -4.04 -13.45 -2.16
CA GLN A 74 -5.29 -13.97 -1.61
C GLN A 74 -5.28 -13.99 -0.09
N VAL A 75 -4.19 -14.46 0.53
CA VAL A 75 -4.01 -14.46 1.98
C VAL A 75 -4.11 -13.04 2.54
N ALA A 76 -3.41 -12.08 1.94
CA ALA A 76 -3.43 -10.69 2.40
C ALA A 76 -4.83 -10.07 2.31
N GLN A 77 -5.58 -10.36 1.23
CA GLN A 77 -6.96 -9.90 1.07
C GLN A 77 -7.90 -10.51 2.12
N THR A 78 -7.75 -11.81 2.40
CA THR A 78 -8.51 -12.51 3.44
C THR A 78 -8.18 -11.99 4.84
N MET A 79 -6.90 -11.75 5.14
CA MET A 79 -6.49 -11.19 6.43
C MET A 79 -7.02 -9.78 6.64
N ALA A 80 -6.93 -8.91 5.63
CA ALA A 80 -7.45 -7.55 5.72
C ALA A 80 -8.98 -7.49 5.95
N THR A 81 -9.73 -8.52 5.55
CA THR A 81 -11.19 -8.58 5.69
C THR A 81 -11.66 -9.32 6.94
N GLN A 82 -11.01 -10.42 7.31
CA GLN A 82 -11.46 -11.31 8.40
C GLN A 82 -10.70 -11.13 9.71
N ALA A 83 -9.43 -10.71 9.64
CA ALA A 83 -8.56 -10.53 10.80
C ALA A 83 -7.70 -9.27 10.64
N PRO A 84 -8.32 -8.07 10.56
CA PRO A 84 -7.58 -6.83 10.37
C PRO A 84 -6.65 -6.56 11.56
N LEU A 85 -5.40 -6.25 11.25
CA LEU A 85 -4.36 -5.75 12.16
C LEU A 85 -4.65 -4.32 12.63
N GLY A 86 -5.56 -3.61 11.94
CA GLY A 86 -6.06 -2.29 12.34
C GLY A 86 -5.27 -1.12 11.76
N ILE A 87 -4.31 -1.39 10.88
CA ILE A 87 -3.48 -0.37 10.23
C ILE A 87 -4.34 0.48 9.28
N GLY A 88 -5.25 -0.14 8.51
CA GLY A 88 -6.17 0.55 7.63
C GLY A 88 -7.12 1.48 8.39
N LYS A 89 -7.58 1.06 9.57
CA LYS A 89 -8.38 1.90 10.48
C LYS A 89 -7.58 3.07 11.05
N ALA A 90 -6.34 2.84 11.44
CA ALA A 90 -5.48 3.91 11.95
C ALA A 90 -5.18 4.97 10.88
N VAL A 91 -4.89 4.54 9.64
CA VAL A 91 -4.63 5.45 8.51
C VAL A 91 -5.89 6.25 8.14
N THR A 92 -7.05 5.61 8.07
CA THR A 92 -8.31 6.30 7.76
C THR A 92 -8.73 7.26 8.86
N ALA A 93 -8.55 6.90 10.13
CA ALA A 93 -8.79 7.78 11.26
C ALA A 93 -7.85 8.99 11.27
N PHE A 94 -6.56 8.79 10.96
CA PHE A 94 -5.60 9.87 10.81
C PHE A 94 -5.99 10.81 9.67
N LEU A 95 -6.33 10.27 8.50
CA LEU A 95 -6.78 11.04 7.34
C LEU A 95 -8.04 11.84 7.65
N ALA A 96 -9.04 11.23 8.30
CA ALA A 96 -10.26 11.90 8.72
C ALA A 96 -9.99 13.04 9.73
N LYS A 97 -9.11 12.80 10.70
CA LYS A 97 -8.70 13.81 11.70
C LYS A 97 -7.93 14.98 11.08
N SER A 98 -7.13 14.70 10.05
CA SER A 98 -6.30 15.68 9.34
C SER A 98 -7.07 16.54 8.33
N GLN A 99 -8.36 16.28 8.11
CA GLN A 99 -9.22 17.09 7.22
C GLN A 99 -10.04 18.13 8.02
N PRO A 100 -9.58 19.40 8.11
CA PRO A 100 -10.30 20.45 8.84
C PRO A 100 -11.56 20.99 8.12
N ALA A 101 -11.97 20.41 6.98
CA ALA A 101 -13.01 20.97 6.10
C ALA A 101 -14.27 20.09 5.90
N VAL A 102 -14.34 18.87 6.46
CA VAL A 102 -15.53 18.00 6.29
C VAL A 102 -16.67 18.37 7.28
N ASN A 103 -16.41 19.29 8.21
CA ASN A 103 -17.35 19.64 9.29
C ASN A 103 -17.89 21.08 9.23
N GLN A 104 -17.85 21.74 8.06
CA GLN A 104 -18.46 23.05 7.82
C GLN A 104 -19.21 23.10 6.48
N THR A 105 -20.44 22.59 6.49
CA THR A 105 -21.71 23.08 5.87
C THR A 105 -22.64 21.92 5.59
#